data_AF-A0A7T1MH44-F1
#
_entry.id   AF-A0A7T1MH44-F1
#
_cell.length_a   1.000
_cell.length_b   1.000
_cell.length_c   1.000
_cell.angle_alpha   90.00
_cell.angle_beta   90.00
_cell.angle_gamma   90.00
#
_symmetry.space_group_name_H-M   'P 1'
#
loop_
_entity.id
_entity.type
_entity.pdbx_description
1 polymer ?
#
loop_
_entity_poly.entity_id
_entity_poly.type
_entity_poly.pdbx_seq_one_letter_code
_entity_poly.pdbx_strand_id
1 'polypeptide(L)' 'MTESQQMPPHLSELSPDDWRRIVDALRYLGRDLHHRSFAVSDDRRRLLWEEMDQCLALAERLQEQIGADITTPEG' A
#
# COMPACT_ATOMS: atom_id res chain seq x y z
N MET A 1 -3.40 -18.20 31.69
CA MET A 1 -4.30 -17.37 30.87
C MET A 1 -3.43 -16.73 29.79
N THR A 2 -3.27 -17.41 28.66
CA THR A 2 -2.51 -16.89 27.51
C THR A 2 -3.44 -15.95 26.75
N GLU A 3 -3.11 -14.68 26.79
CA GLU A 3 -3.75 -13.61 26.04
C GLU A 3 -3.56 -13.91 24.55
N SER A 4 -4.58 -14.48 23.92
CA SER A 4 -4.67 -14.57 22.47
C SER A 4 -4.61 -13.15 21.95
N GLN A 5 -3.49 -12.80 21.31
CA GLN A 5 -3.32 -11.55 20.61
C GLN A 5 -4.32 -11.54 19.45
N GLN A 6 -5.53 -11.11 19.75
CA GLN A 6 -6.61 -10.88 18.79
C GLN A 6 -6.08 -9.84 17.81
N MET A 7 -5.81 -10.28 16.57
CA MET A 7 -5.81 -9.41 15.40
C MET A 7 -7.01 -8.47 15.52
N PRO A 8 -6.84 -7.15 15.31
CA PRO A 8 -7.93 -6.20 15.51
C PRO A 8 -9.13 -6.64 14.65
N PRO A 9 -10.31 -6.85 15.28
CA PRO A 9 -11.53 -7.07 14.53
C PRO A 9 -11.84 -5.78 13.77
N HIS A 10 -12.29 -5.88 12.52
CA HIS A 10 -12.67 -4.77 11.60
C HIS A 10 -11.64 -4.24 10.59
N LEU A 11 -10.87 -5.12 9.92
CA LEU A 11 -10.60 -4.91 8.48
C LEU A 11 -11.85 -5.21 7.61
N SER A 12 -13.02 -5.31 8.23
CA SER A 12 -14.33 -5.42 7.60
C SER A 12 -14.58 -4.18 6.75
N GLU A 13 -14.34 -4.34 5.45
CA GLU A 13 -14.89 -3.57 4.33
C GLU A 13 -14.56 -2.08 4.37
N LEU A 14 -13.28 -1.74 4.22
CA LEU A 14 -12.91 -0.42 3.71
C LEU A 14 -13.73 -0.14 2.44
N SER A 15 -14.37 1.02 2.40
CA SER A 15 -15.11 1.48 1.21
C SER A 15 -14.16 1.55 0.01
N PRO A 16 -14.65 1.38 -1.24
CA PRO A 16 -13.85 1.61 -2.44
C PRO A 16 -13.10 2.96 -2.44
N ASP A 17 -13.70 4.01 -1.86
CA ASP A 17 -13.06 5.32 -1.69
C ASP A 17 -11.88 5.29 -0.72
N ASP A 18 -12.00 4.55 0.39
CA ASP A 18 -10.91 4.44 1.37
C ASP A 18 -9.75 3.62 0.80
N TRP A 19 -10.06 2.56 0.06
CA TRP A 19 -9.06 1.83 -0.69
C TRP A 19 -8.34 2.69 -1.73
N ARG A 20 -9.08 3.55 -2.44
CA ARG A 20 -8.47 4.49 -3.39
C ARG A 20 -7.56 5.50 -2.69
N ARG A 21 -7.96 6.01 -1.53
CA ARG A 21 -7.10 6.87 -0.69
C ARG A 21 -5.83 6.16 -0.25
N ILE A 22 -5.90 4.88 0.09
CA ILE A 22 -4.71 4.09 0.45
C ILE A 22 -3.77 3.94 -0.75
N VAL A 23 -4.30 3.62 -1.94
CA VAL A 23 -3.51 3.55 -3.18
C VAL A 23 -2.83 4.89 -3.50
N ASP A 24 -3.56 6.01 -3.39
CA ASP A 24 -2.99 7.34 -3.58
C ASP A 24 -1.91 7.66 -2.53
N ALA A 25 -2.14 7.31 -1.27
CA ALA A 25 -1.16 7.51 -0.20
C ALA A 25 0.14 6.72 -0.45
N LEU A 26 0.03 5.46 -0.90
CA LEU A 26 1.19 4.62 -1.26
C LEU A 26 1.99 5.22 -2.43
N ARG A 27 1.31 5.71 -3.47
CA ARG A 27 1.95 6.38 -4.61
C ARG A 27 2.62 7.69 -4.21
N TYR A 28 1.97 8.47 -3.36
CA TYR A 28 2.54 9.69 -2.82
C TYR A 28 3.80 9.40 -2.01
N LEU A 29 3.75 8.39 -1.13
CA LEU A 29 4.91 7.96 -0.35
C LEU A 29 6.06 7.52 -1.26
N GLY A 30 5.80 6.72 -2.30
CA GLY A 30 6.83 6.34 -3.28
C GLY A 30 7.49 7.56 -3.94
N ARG A 31 6.71 8.58 -4.32
CA ARG A 31 7.24 9.83 -4.90
C ARG A 31 8.09 10.62 -3.90
N ASP A 32 7.67 10.68 -2.63
CA ASP A 32 8.41 11.35 -1.56
C ASP A 32 9.73 10.62 -1.25
N LEU A 33 9.72 9.28 -1.19
CA LEU A 33 10.94 8.47 -1.03
C LEU A 33 11.92 8.72 -2.17
N HIS A 34 11.45 8.73 -3.43
CA HIS A 34 12.27 9.06 -4.59
C HIS A 34 12.87 10.47 -4.49
N HIS A 35 12.08 11.47 -4.06
CA HIS A 35 12.58 12.83 -3.86
C HIS A 35 13.66 12.90 -2.76
N ARG A 36 13.45 12.24 -1.63
CA ARG A 36 14.43 12.18 -0.52
C ARG A 36 15.71 11.42 -0.92
N SER A 37 15.60 10.50 -1.87
CA SER A 37 16.73 9.70 -2.38
C SER A 37 17.86 10.54 -3.00
N PHE A 38 17.55 11.76 -3.49
CA PHE A 38 18.53 12.71 -4.02
C PHE A 38 19.36 13.40 -2.93
N ALA A 39 18.87 13.45 -1.69
CA ALA A 39 19.52 14.15 -0.58
C ALA A 39 20.38 13.24 0.31
N VAL A 40 20.48 11.95 -0.01
CA VAL A 40 21.19 10.96 0.82
C VAL A 40 22.34 10.28 0.08
N SER A 41 23.22 9.64 0.85
CA SER A 41 24.30 8.79 0.34
C SER A 41 23.75 7.58 -0.43
N ASP A 42 24.60 6.99 -1.27
CA ASP A 42 24.22 5.90 -2.18
C ASP A 42 23.64 4.68 -1.46
N ASP A 43 24.24 4.29 -0.32
CA ASP A 43 23.79 3.17 0.50
C ASP A 43 22.35 3.37 1.03
N ARG A 44 22.07 4.59 1.52
CA ARG A 44 20.74 4.94 2.01
C ARG A 44 19.74 5.18 0.88
N ARG A 45 20.20 5.65 -0.29
CA ARG A 45 19.39 5.83 -1.49
C ARG A 45 18.84 4.49 -1.96
N ARG A 46 19.66 3.45 -1.96
CA ARG A 46 19.24 2.09 -2.32
C ARG A 46 18.08 1.60 -1.46
N LEU A 47 18.17 1.77 -0.15
CA LEU A 47 17.08 1.41 0.77
C LEU A 47 15.80 2.20 0.47
N LEU A 48 15.90 3.51 0.21
CA LEU A 48 14.73 4.33 -0.14
C LEU A 48 14.08 3.89 -1.46
N TRP A 49 14.87 3.43 -2.42
CA TRP A 49 14.34 2.89 -3.68
C TRP A 49 13.68 1.53 -3.47
N GLU A 50 14.28 0.63 -2.69
CA GLU A 50 13.69 -0.67 -2.34
C GLU A 50 12.33 -0.49 -1.62
N GLU A 51 12.21 0.50 -0.73
CA GLU A 51 10.95 0.83 -0.07
C GLU A 51 9.93 1.49 -1.03
N MET A 52 10.40 2.33 -1.96
CA MET A 52 9.56 2.91 -3.01
C MET A 52 8.94 1.80 -3.88
N ASP A 53 9.75 0.84 -4.34
CA ASP A 53 9.29 -0.28 -5.16
C ASP A 53 8.24 -1.11 -4.41
N GLN A 54 8.44 -1.38 -3.11
CA GLN A 54 7.44 -2.06 -2.28
C GLN A 54 6.12 -1.27 -2.19
N CYS A 55 6.18 0.05 -2.01
CA CYS A 55 4.99 0.90 -1.97
C CYS A 55 4.21 0.86 -3.30
N LEU A 56 4.92 0.94 -4.43
CA LEU A 56 4.31 0.91 -5.75
C LEU A 56 3.71 -0.47 -6.06
N ALA A 57 4.42 -1.55 -5.75
CA ALA A 57 3.94 -2.92 -5.94
C ALA A 57 2.70 -3.21 -5.08
N LEU A 58 2.65 -2.70 -3.84
CA LEU A 58 1.46 -2.84 -3.00
C LEU A 58 0.28 -2.03 -3.55
N ALA A 59 0.52 -0.80 -4.00
CA ALA A 59 -0.50 0.05 -4.61
C ALA A 59 -1.12 -0.60 -5.85
N GLU A 60 -0.30 -1.24 -6.69
CA GLU A 60 -0.75 -2.00 -7.87
C GLU A 60 -1.64 -3.17 -7.47
N ARG A 61 -1.17 -4.04 -6.56
CA ARG A 61 -1.96 -5.19 -6.08
C ARG A 61 -3.30 -4.80 -5.47
N LEU A 62 -3.32 -3.72 -4.68
CA LEU A 62 -4.56 -3.20 -4.11
C LEU A 62 -5.49 -2.67 -5.21
N GLN A 63 -4.95 -1.94 -6.19
CA GLN A 63 -5.71 -1.44 -7.32
C GLN A 63 -6.36 -2.57 -8.14
N GLU A 64 -5.64 -3.68 -8.34
CA GLU A 64 -6.14 -4.88 -9.01
C GLU A 64 -7.24 -5.57 -8.21
N GLN A 65 -7.09 -5.71 -6.89
CA GLN A 65 -8.11 -6.31 -6.03
C GLN A 65 -9.41 -5.52 -6.02
N ILE A 66 -9.34 -4.18 -5.94
CA ILE A 66 -10.52 -3.31 -6.00
C ILE A 66 -11.19 -3.40 -7.37
N GLY A 67 -10.41 -3.49 -8.46
CA GLY A 67 -10.94 -3.60 -9.82
C GLY A 67 -11.59 -4.96 -10.11
N ALA A 68 -11.05 -6.04 -9.53
CA ALA A 68 -11.59 -7.39 -9.67
C ALA A 68 -12.93 -7.56 -8.92
N ASP A 69 -13.09 -6.94 -7.76
CA ASP A 69 -14.31 -7.01 -6.95
C ASP A 69 -15.54 -6.44 -7.68
N ILE A 70 -15.37 -5.36 -8.45
CA ILE A 70 -16.45 -4.68 -9.19
C ILE A 70 -16.91 -5.48 -10.44
N THR A 71 -16.15 -6.48 -10.89
CA THR A 71 -16.39 -7.19 -12.17
C THR A 71 -16.97 -8.60 -12.03
N THR A 72 -17.43 -9.00 -10.84
CA THR A 72 -18.20 -10.25 -10.69
C THR A 72 -19.68 -9.99 -11.03
N PRO A 73 -20.20 -10.36 -12.21
CA PRO A 73 -21.64 -10.45 -12.40
C PRO A 73 -22.15 -11.61 -11.53
N GLU A 74 -22.95 -11.30 -10.51
CA GLU A 74 -23.82 -12.32 -9.90
C GLU A 74 -24.69 -12.93 -11.01
N GLY A 75 -24.52 -14.23 -11.23
CA GLY A 75 -25.33 -15.04 -12.14
C GLY A 75 -26.55 -15.61 -11.43
#